data_AF-A0A3B9SNP5-F1
#
_entry.id   AF-A0A3B9SNP5-F1
#
_cell.length_a   1.000
_cell.length_b   1.000
_cell.length_c   1.000
_cell.angle_alpha   90.00
_cell.angle_beta   90.00
_cell.angle_gamma   90.00
#
_symmetry.space_group_name_H-M   'P 1'
#
loop_
_entity.id
_entity.type
_entity.pdbx_description
1 polymer ?
#
loop_
_entity_poly.entity_id
_entity_poly.type
_entity_poly.pdbx_seq_one_letter_code
_entity_poly.pdbx_strand_id
1 'polypeptide(L)'
;MKPALDGQVRVGVIDIGTNSTRLLVADVAPTGRLAVVKTALVTTRLGEEITAGILTEAAMQRTARVVAGFRAEAEALGACRVVVAGTSAVRDAANRAVFLRLARESCGLEVRVLSGEEEAILSRQGALAGLPVDPERALVIDIGGGSTEFCWQEGGGLLSASLPVGAVRLTLSGRDDAALSAALAPVVTSLRGRSW
;
A
#
# COMPACT_ATOMS: atom_id res chain seq x y z
N MET A 1 -24.04 18.87 -2.50
CA MET A 1 -22.78 18.51 -1.80
C MET A 1 -23.07 18.59 -0.31
N LYS A 2 -22.92 17.50 0.47
CA LYS A 2 -23.07 17.61 1.93
C LYS A 2 -21.92 18.50 2.45
N PRO A 3 -22.20 19.59 3.19
CA PRO A 3 -21.14 20.39 3.78
C PRO A 3 -20.33 19.51 4.73
N ALA A 4 -19.03 19.77 4.82
CA ALA A 4 -18.21 19.21 5.89
C ALA A 4 -18.88 19.60 7.22
N LEU A 5 -19.14 18.62 8.08
CA LEU A 5 -19.54 18.87 9.46
C LEU A 5 -18.40 19.68 10.12
N ASP A 6 -18.74 20.63 10.99
CA ASP A 6 -17.78 21.57 11.59
C ASP A 6 -16.46 20.91 12.00
N GLY A 7 -15.35 21.40 11.43
CA GLY A 7 -13.99 21.00 11.76
C GLY A 7 -13.45 19.73 11.07
N GLN A 8 -14.22 19.05 10.21
CA GLN A 8 -13.71 17.89 9.46
C GLN A 8 -12.94 18.31 8.20
N VAL A 9 -11.87 17.58 7.87
CA VAL A 9 -11.11 17.77 6.62
C VAL A 9 -11.31 16.59 5.68
N ARG A 10 -11.49 16.84 4.39
CA ARG A 10 -11.56 15.78 3.39
C ARG A 10 -10.18 15.53 2.80
N VAL A 11 -9.75 14.27 2.80
CA VAL A 11 -8.45 13.85 2.25
C VAL A 11 -8.63 12.73 1.24
N GLY A 12 -7.75 12.69 0.25
CA GLY A 12 -7.59 11.59 -0.70
C GLY A 12 -6.28 10.85 -0.46
N VAL A 13 -6.30 9.53 -0.52
CA VAL A 13 -5.11 8.67 -0.49
C VAL A 13 -5.14 7.78 -1.72
N ILE A 14 -4.05 7.81 -2.49
CA ILE A 14 -3.81 6.95 -3.64
C ILE A 14 -2.70 5.98 -3.28
N ASP A 15 -2.98 4.69 -3.35
CA ASP A 15 -2.04 3.60 -3.08
C ASP A 15 -1.67 2.91 -4.39
N ILE A 16 -0.40 2.98 -4.79
CA ILE A 16 0.15 2.36 -5.99
C ILE A 16 0.81 1.03 -5.59
N GLY A 17 0.02 -0.06 -5.69
CA GLY A 17 0.50 -1.42 -5.48
C GLY A 17 1.05 -2.08 -6.73
N THR A 18 1.56 -3.31 -6.56
CA THR A 18 2.08 -4.15 -7.65
C THR A 18 1.02 -4.52 -8.68
N ASN A 19 -0.20 -4.85 -8.24
CA ASN A 19 -1.27 -5.33 -9.12
C ASN A 19 -2.32 -4.26 -9.41
N SER A 20 -2.56 -3.36 -8.47
CA SER A 20 -3.66 -2.40 -8.54
C SER A 20 -3.27 -1.08 -7.91
N THR A 21 -3.86 -0.01 -8.44
CA THR A 21 -3.85 1.32 -7.82
C THR A 21 -5.21 1.57 -7.19
N ARG A 22 -5.24 2.06 -5.96
CA ARG A 22 -6.46 2.30 -5.17
C ARG A 22 -6.60 3.78 -4.84
N LEU A 23 -7.84 4.23 -4.67
CA LEU A 23 -8.20 5.54 -4.13
C LEU A 23 -9.09 5.35 -2.91
N LEU A 24 -8.80 6.09 -1.85
CA LEU A 24 -9.69 6.33 -0.72
C LEU A 24 -9.87 7.84 -0.56
N VAL A 25 -11.12 8.31 -0.57
CA VAL A 25 -11.49 9.67 -0.16
C VAL A 25 -12.29 9.55 1.12
N ALA A 26 -11.90 10.28 2.15
CA ALA A 26 -12.56 10.23 3.45
C ALA A 26 -12.62 11.62 4.11
N ASP A 27 -13.69 11.85 4.87
CA ASP A 27 -13.76 12.93 5.84
C ASP A 27 -13.09 12.48 7.13
N VAL A 28 -12.18 13.31 7.65
CA VAL A 28 -11.40 13.05 8.86
C VAL A 28 -11.80 14.06 9.92
N ALA A 29 -12.38 13.56 11.01
CA ALA A 29 -12.70 14.40 12.15
C ALA A 29 -11.44 14.77 12.96
N PRO A 30 -11.47 15.86 13.75
CA PRO A 30 -10.36 16.21 14.65
C PRO A 30 -9.99 15.09 15.63
N THR A 31 -10.94 14.20 15.94
CA THR A 31 -10.73 13.02 16.78
C THR A 31 -10.00 11.87 16.07
N GLY A 32 -9.70 12.01 14.77
CA GLY A 32 -9.12 10.97 13.92
C GLY A 32 -10.15 9.99 13.33
N ARG A 33 -11.44 10.12 13.67
CA ARG A 33 -12.49 9.26 13.11
C ARG A 33 -12.64 9.53 11.61
N LEU A 34 -12.58 8.45 10.83
CA LEU A 34 -12.72 8.47 9.37
C LEU A 34 -14.17 8.16 8.97
N ALA A 35 -14.70 8.93 8.03
CA ALA A 35 -15.92 8.62 7.30
C ALA A 35 -15.60 8.49 5.81
N VAL A 36 -15.73 7.27 5.27
CA VAL A 36 -15.43 7.00 3.86
C VAL A 36 -16.43 7.72 2.97
N VAL A 37 -15.91 8.53 2.04
CA VAL A 37 -16.69 9.24 1.03
C VAL A 37 -16.68 8.47 -0.28
N LYS A 38 -15.51 7.95 -0.67
CA LYS A 38 -15.35 7.15 -1.88
C LYS A 38 -14.20 6.16 -1.75
N THR A 39 -14.36 4.99 -2.35
CA THR A 39 -13.26 4.09 -2.71
C THR A 39 -13.28 3.83 -4.22
N ALA A 40 -12.11 3.58 -4.80
CA ALA A 40 -11.98 3.08 -6.15
C ALA A 40 -10.73 2.20 -6.28
N LEU A 41 -10.73 1.30 -7.26
CA LEU A 41 -9.61 0.42 -7.58
C LEU A 41 -9.54 0.26 -9.09
N VAL A 42 -8.33 0.40 -9.63
CA VAL A 42 -8.03 0.03 -11.02
C VAL A 42 -6.87 -0.96 -11.02
N THR A 43 -7.05 -2.09 -11.71
CA THR A 43 -6.00 -3.09 -11.94
C THR A 43 -4.97 -2.54 -12.92
N THR A 44 -3.97 -1.85 -12.40
CA THR A 44 -2.89 -1.21 -13.15
C THR A 44 -1.72 -2.11 -13.41
N ARG A 45 -1.59 -3.26 -12.72
CA ARG A 45 -0.52 -4.25 -12.91
C ARG A 45 0.86 -3.62 -13.09
N LEU A 46 1.24 -2.66 -12.25
CA LEU A 46 2.52 -1.96 -12.37
C LEU A 46 3.70 -2.94 -12.38
N GLY A 47 3.59 -4.02 -11.61
CA GLY A 47 4.60 -5.06 -11.53
C GLY A 47 4.40 -6.26 -12.45
N GLU A 48 3.62 -6.14 -13.53
CA GLU A 48 3.61 -7.18 -14.58
C GLU A 48 4.91 -7.18 -15.36
N GLU A 49 5.29 -8.37 -15.85
CA GLU A 49 6.40 -8.56 -16.80
C GLU A 49 7.73 -7.95 -16.32
N ILE A 50 7.88 -7.72 -15.00
CA ILE A 50 9.12 -7.22 -14.42
C ILE A 50 10.23 -8.22 -14.71
N THR A 51 11.17 -7.78 -15.54
CA THR A 51 12.42 -8.50 -15.81
C THR A 51 13.54 -7.71 -15.17
N ALA A 52 14.36 -8.38 -14.35
CA ALA A 52 15.48 -7.75 -13.62
C ALA A 52 15.10 -6.48 -12.81
N GLY A 53 13.86 -6.42 -12.30
CA GLY A 53 13.38 -5.27 -11.52
C GLY A 53 13.03 -4.03 -12.37
N ILE A 54 12.88 -4.16 -13.69
CA ILE A 54 12.54 -3.03 -14.57
C ILE A 54 11.03 -3.00 -14.84
N LEU A 55 10.40 -1.86 -14.56
CA LEU A 55 9.01 -1.58 -14.92
C LEU A 55 8.89 -1.32 -16.41
N THR A 56 7.87 -1.89 -17.05
CA THR A 56 7.60 -1.65 -18.48
C THR A 56 7.02 -0.25 -18.68
N GLU A 57 7.35 0.37 -19.82
CA GLU A 57 6.83 1.71 -20.18
C GLU A 57 5.29 1.72 -20.21
N ALA A 58 4.67 0.68 -20.76
CA ALA A 58 3.23 0.55 -20.82
C ALA A 58 2.58 0.51 -19.43
N ALA A 59 3.17 -0.22 -18.48
CA ALA A 59 2.68 -0.30 -17.10
C ALA A 59 2.83 1.02 -16.35
N MET A 60 3.97 1.71 -16.54
CA MET A 60 4.21 3.04 -15.98
C MET A 60 3.20 4.07 -16.49
N GLN A 61 2.98 4.16 -17.81
CA GLN A 61 2.02 5.09 -18.41
C GLN A 61 0.58 4.80 -18.01
N ARG A 62 0.19 3.53 -17.94
CA ARG A 62 -1.15 3.13 -17.48
C ARG A 62 -1.37 3.55 -16.02
N THR A 63 -0.40 3.30 -15.17
CA THR A 63 -0.48 3.64 -13.74
C THR A 63 -0.50 5.14 -13.53
N ALA A 64 0.38 5.90 -14.21
CA ALA A 64 0.41 7.37 -14.11
C ALA A 64 -0.91 8.02 -14.53
N ARG A 65 -1.56 7.51 -15.60
CA ARG A 65 -2.89 7.97 -16.03
C ARG A 65 -3.96 7.71 -14.96
N VAL A 66 -3.94 6.55 -14.31
CA VAL A 66 -4.88 6.23 -13.22
C VAL A 66 -4.67 7.14 -12.02
N VAL A 67 -3.41 7.39 -11.63
CA VAL A 67 -3.09 8.30 -10.51
C VAL A 67 -3.59 9.72 -10.80
N ALA A 68 -3.40 10.22 -12.03
CA ALA A 68 -3.93 11.52 -12.44
C ALA A 68 -5.47 11.59 -12.38
N GLY A 69 -6.15 10.53 -12.84
CA GLY A 69 -7.61 10.43 -12.76
C GLY A 69 -8.12 10.41 -11.31
N PHE A 70 -7.49 9.61 -10.44
CA PHE A 70 -7.84 9.54 -9.03
C PHE A 70 -7.57 10.84 -8.27
N ARG A 71 -6.51 11.57 -8.62
CA ARG A 71 -6.28 12.91 -8.09
C ARG A 71 -7.44 13.84 -8.43
N ALA A 72 -7.79 13.94 -9.72
CA ALA A 72 -8.87 14.80 -10.18
C ALA A 72 -10.21 14.43 -9.52
N GLU A 73 -10.46 13.13 -9.34
CA GLU A 73 -11.64 12.65 -8.63
C GLU A 73 -11.67 13.04 -7.15
N ALA A 74 -10.54 12.91 -6.44
CA ALA A 74 -10.46 13.32 -5.04
C ALA A 74 -10.66 14.84 -4.89
N GLU A 75 -10.05 15.64 -5.77
CA GLU A 75 -10.20 17.09 -5.79
C GLU A 75 -11.65 17.51 -6.12
N ALA A 76 -12.30 16.86 -7.08
CA ALA A 76 -13.70 17.10 -7.42
C ALA A 76 -14.66 16.76 -6.26
N LEU A 77 -14.28 15.80 -5.43
CA LEU A 77 -14.99 15.48 -4.19
C LEU A 77 -14.67 16.48 -3.06
N GLY A 78 -13.78 17.45 -3.26
CA GLY A 78 -13.43 18.48 -2.28
C GLY A 78 -12.34 18.05 -1.30
N ALA A 79 -11.50 17.07 -1.65
CA ALA A 79 -10.32 16.75 -0.86
C ALA A 79 -9.36 17.93 -0.82
N CYS A 80 -9.05 18.45 0.36
CA CYS A 80 -8.10 19.55 0.54
C CYS A 80 -6.64 19.09 0.44
N ARG A 81 -6.41 17.78 0.52
CA ARG A 81 -5.09 17.15 0.37
C ARG A 81 -5.23 15.78 -0.28
N VAL A 82 -4.36 15.50 -1.24
CA VAL A 82 -4.20 14.17 -1.84
C VAL A 82 -2.79 13.67 -1.57
N VAL A 83 -2.68 12.47 -1.01
CA VAL A 83 -1.41 11.78 -0.75
C VAL A 83 -1.29 10.61 -1.71
N VAL A 84 -0.13 10.45 -2.34
CA VAL A 84 0.17 9.30 -3.21
C VAL A 84 1.30 8.49 -2.60
N ALA A 85 1.07 7.21 -2.38
CA ALA A 85 2.04 6.26 -1.86
C ALA A 85 2.31 5.16 -2.88
N GLY A 86 3.57 4.69 -2.96
CA GLY A 86 3.96 3.55 -3.78
C GLY A 86 4.67 2.49 -2.95
N THR A 87 4.34 1.23 -3.18
CA THR A 87 4.82 0.09 -2.38
C THR A 87 5.81 -0.79 -3.15
N SER A 88 5.85 -2.11 -2.92
CA SER A 88 6.87 -3.05 -3.43
C SER A 88 7.23 -2.84 -4.90
N ALA A 89 6.27 -2.72 -5.83
CA ALA A 89 6.62 -2.55 -7.25
C ALA A 89 7.39 -1.26 -7.54
N VAL A 90 7.07 -0.15 -6.86
CA VAL A 90 7.79 1.12 -7.03
C VAL A 90 9.10 1.11 -6.24
N ARG A 91 9.07 0.57 -5.01
CA ARG A 91 10.22 0.48 -4.10
C ARG A 91 11.35 -0.34 -4.72
N ASP A 92 11.02 -1.49 -5.28
CA ASP A 92 11.96 -2.50 -5.75
C ASP A 92 12.43 -2.24 -7.20
N ALA A 93 11.79 -1.31 -7.92
CA ALA A 93 12.09 -1.05 -9.31
C ALA A 93 13.44 -0.37 -9.52
N ALA A 94 14.30 -0.98 -10.34
CA ALA A 94 15.60 -0.41 -10.71
C ALA A 94 15.46 0.90 -11.50
N ASN A 95 14.39 1.04 -12.28
CA ASN A 95 14.04 2.27 -13.01
C ASN A 95 13.00 3.14 -12.28
N ARG A 96 12.81 3.01 -10.95
CA ARG A 96 11.79 3.76 -10.20
C ARG A 96 11.84 5.27 -10.43
N ALA A 97 13.03 5.87 -10.59
CA ALA A 97 13.18 7.30 -10.84
C ALA A 97 12.48 7.76 -12.13
N VAL A 98 12.40 6.89 -13.14
CA VAL A 98 11.66 7.15 -14.39
C VAL A 98 10.17 7.19 -14.10
N PHE A 99 9.64 6.20 -13.37
CA PHE A 99 8.23 6.15 -12.98
C PHE A 99 7.84 7.35 -12.10
N LEU A 100 8.65 7.69 -11.10
CA LEU A 100 8.38 8.81 -10.19
C LEU A 100 8.30 10.14 -10.95
N ARG A 101 9.22 10.37 -11.90
CA ARG A 101 9.18 11.54 -12.78
C ARG A 101 7.92 11.56 -13.64
N LEU A 102 7.60 10.44 -14.30
CA LEU A 102 6.39 10.32 -15.12
C LEU A 102 5.12 10.59 -14.32
N ALA A 103 5.01 10.02 -13.10
CA ALA A 103 3.87 10.23 -12.22
C ALA A 103 3.76 11.71 -11.81
N ARG A 104 4.88 12.35 -11.43
CA ARG A 104 4.92 13.78 -11.11
C ARG A 104 4.49 14.65 -12.29
N GLU A 105 5.00 14.38 -13.49
CA GLU A 105 4.64 15.11 -14.71
C GLU A 105 3.16 14.92 -15.07
N SER A 106 2.60 13.74 -14.83
CA SER A 106 1.22 13.40 -15.18
C SER A 106 0.18 13.94 -14.20
N CYS A 107 0.47 13.91 -12.90
CA CYS A 107 -0.50 14.27 -11.86
C CYS A 107 -0.06 15.42 -10.95
N GLY A 108 1.15 15.95 -11.08
CA GLY A 108 1.64 17.07 -10.27
C GLY A 108 1.92 16.73 -8.80
N LEU A 109 1.85 15.46 -8.40
CA LEU A 109 2.07 15.00 -7.03
C LEU A 109 3.35 14.16 -6.92
N GLU A 110 4.03 14.31 -5.79
CA GLU A 110 5.12 13.41 -5.40
C GLU A 110 4.56 12.07 -4.94
N VAL A 111 5.08 10.99 -5.49
CA VAL A 111 4.82 9.64 -4.98
C VAL A 111 5.77 9.37 -3.83
N ARG A 112 5.22 9.22 -2.61
CA ARG A 112 5.99 8.77 -1.45
C ARG A 112 6.22 7.26 -1.55
N VAL A 113 7.46 6.86 -1.77
CA VAL A 113 7.84 5.44 -1.79
C VAL A 113 7.98 4.97 -0.34
N LEU A 114 7.12 4.04 0.08
CA LEU A 114 7.14 3.50 1.43
C LEU A 114 8.21 2.44 1.57
N SER A 115 8.96 2.46 2.68
CA SER A 115 9.73 1.29 3.10
C SER A 115 8.78 0.13 3.45
N GLY A 116 9.30 -1.10 3.47
CA GLY A 116 8.50 -2.25 3.89
C GLY A 116 8.03 -2.16 5.35
N GLU A 117 8.83 -1.54 6.21
CA GLU A 117 8.46 -1.27 7.61
C GLU A 117 7.32 -0.23 7.70
N GLU A 118 7.41 0.88 6.95
CA GLU A 118 6.35 1.88 6.92
C GLU A 118 5.03 1.27 6.41
N GLU A 119 5.10 0.46 5.36
CA GLU A 119 3.96 -0.26 4.79
C GLU A 119 3.33 -1.19 5.84
N ALA A 120 4.13 -2.00 6.52
CA ALA A 120 3.65 -2.91 7.57
C ALA A 120 2.97 -2.19 8.73
N ILE A 121 3.55 -1.07 9.19
CA ILE A 121 3.00 -0.26 10.28
C ILE A 121 1.68 0.40 9.87
N LEU A 122 1.62 1.00 8.66
CA LEU A 122 0.42 1.65 8.14
C LEU A 122 -0.71 0.65 7.90
N SER A 123 -0.41 -0.53 7.32
CA SER A 123 -1.39 -1.60 7.12
C SER A 123 -1.95 -2.10 8.45
N ARG A 124 -1.12 -2.24 9.48
CA ARG A 124 -1.57 -2.57 10.84
C ARG A 124 -2.47 -1.51 11.42
N GLN A 125 -2.08 -0.23 11.37
CA GLN A 125 -2.90 0.87 11.88
C GLN A 125 -4.28 0.90 11.20
N GLY A 126 -4.31 0.72 9.87
CA GLY A 126 -5.55 0.65 9.10
C GLY A 126 -6.43 -0.54 9.50
N ALA A 127 -5.84 -1.73 9.62
CA ALA A 127 -6.57 -2.94 10.01
C ALA A 127 -7.17 -2.84 11.42
N LEU A 128 -6.37 -2.39 12.40
CA LEU A 128 -6.80 -2.28 13.79
C LEU A 128 -7.82 -1.15 14.04
N ALA A 129 -7.82 -0.11 13.22
CA ALA A 129 -8.82 0.95 13.31
C ALA A 129 -10.24 0.46 12.98
N GLY A 130 -10.38 -0.63 12.23
CA GLY A 130 -11.66 -1.17 11.78
C GLY A 130 -12.10 -2.48 12.43
N LEU A 131 -11.25 -3.10 13.26
CA LEU A 131 -11.48 -4.44 13.80
C LEU A 131 -11.53 -4.42 15.34
N PRO A 132 -12.50 -5.10 15.98
CA PRO A 132 -12.60 -5.19 17.44
C PRO A 132 -11.62 -6.24 17.97
N VAL A 133 -10.33 -6.01 17.77
CA VAL A 133 -9.24 -6.91 18.22
C VAL A 133 -8.32 -6.15 19.17
N ASP A 134 -7.77 -6.85 20.16
CA ASP A 134 -6.78 -6.28 21.07
C ASP A 134 -5.48 -6.01 20.30
N PRO A 135 -5.04 -4.74 20.17
CA PRO A 135 -3.80 -4.40 19.48
C PRO A 135 -2.59 -5.15 20.07
N GLU A 136 -2.53 -5.34 21.38
CA GLU A 136 -1.37 -5.98 22.03
C GLU A 136 -1.27 -7.48 21.71
N ARG A 137 -2.37 -8.07 21.22
CA ARG A 137 -2.53 -9.51 20.96
C ARG A 137 -2.78 -9.81 19.48
N ALA A 138 -2.52 -8.84 18.60
CA ALA A 138 -2.77 -8.95 17.18
C ALA A 138 -1.47 -9.08 16.35
N LEU A 139 -1.46 -10.06 15.43
CA LEU A 139 -0.56 -10.10 14.29
C LEU A 139 -1.34 -9.65 13.05
N VAL A 140 -0.86 -8.61 12.38
CA VAL A 140 -1.39 -8.21 11.07
C VAL A 140 -0.47 -8.74 9.99
N ILE A 141 -1.05 -9.40 9.00
CA ILE A 141 -0.37 -9.88 7.79
C ILE A 141 -1.07 -9.25 6.60
N ASP A 142 -0.36 -8.43 5.84
CA ASP A 142 -0.85 -7.84 4.59
C ASP A 142 -0.18 -8.55 3.42
N ILE A 143 -0.98 -9.23 2.59
CA ILE A 143 -0.47 -10.03 1.47
C ILE A 143 -0.70 -9.24 0.18
N GLY A 144 0.38 -8.63 -0.31
CA GLY A 144 0.40 -7.86 -1.53
C GLY A 144 0.70 -8.66 -2.79
N GLY A 145 0.86 -7.95 -3.90
CA GLY A 145 1.30 -8.53 -5.17
C GLY A 145 2.81 -8.80 -5.22
N GLY A 146 3.61 -7.90 -4.66
CA GLY A 146 5.08 -7.97 -4.70
C GLY A 146 5.75 -8.33 -3.37
N SER A 147 5.08 -8.04 -2.25
CA SER A 147 5.56 -8.29 -0.89
C SER A 147 4.44 -8.75 0.03
N THR A 148 4.83 -9.26 1.20
CA THR A 148 3.95 -9.58 2.32
C THR A 148 4.53 -8.94 3.56
N GLU A 149 3.73 -8.14 4.23
CA GLU A 149 4.08 -7.40 5.43
C GLU A 149 3.52 -8.07 6.67
N PHE A 150 4.29 -8.07 7.74
CA PHE A 150 3.94 -8.58 9.06
C PHE A 150 4.15 -7.47 10.07
N CYS A 151 3.23 -7.29 11.01
CA CYS A 151 3.39 -6.32 12.08
C CYS A 151 2.66 -6.73 13.38
N TRP A 152 3.38 -6.73 14.50
CA TRP A 152 2.90 -7.21 15.80
C TRP A 152 3.59 -6.51 16.97
N GLN A 153 3.00 -6.63 18.16
CA GLN A 153 3.60 -6.13 19.41
C GLN A 153 4.50 -7.18 20.06
N GLU A 154 5.68 -6.77 20.53
CA GLU A 154 6.60 -7.60 21.32
C GLU A 154 7.42 -6.74 22.29
N GLY A 155 7.49 -7.16 23.56
CA GLY A 155 8.35 -6.50 24.55
C GLY A 155 8.01 -5.02 24.80
N GLY A 156 6.75 -4.62 24.58
CA GLY A 156 6.30 -3.23 24.65
C GLY A 156 6.66 -2.38 23.43
N GLY A 157 7.19 -2.99 22.36
CA GLY A 157 7.53 -2.32 21.11
C GLY A 157 6.86 -2.96 19.89
N LEU A 158 6.71 -2.16 18.84
CA LEU A 158 6.14 -2.61 17.59
C LEU A 158 7.24 -3.20 16.71
N LEU A 159 7.06 -4.46 16.31
CA LEU A 159 7.93 -5.14 15.36
C LEU A 159 7.26 -5.27 13.99
N SER A 160 8.08 -5.28 12.94
CA SER A 160 7.62 -5.48 11.58
C SER A 160 8.59 -6.30 10.76
N ALA A 161 8.07 -6.91 9.69
CA ALA A 161 8.86 -7.52 8.64
C ALA A 161 8.15 -7.31 7.29
N SER A 162 8.93 -7.16 6.22
CA SER A 162 8.44 -7.13 4.84
C SER A 162 9.25 -8.12 4.04
N LEU A 163 8.57 -9.13 3.48
CA LEU A 163 9.19 -10.19 2.72
C LEU A 163 8.86 -10.01 1.23
N PRO A 164 9.80 -10.28 0.30
CA PRO A 164 9.56 -10.23 -1.13
C PRO A 164 8.79 -11.47 -1.59
N VAL A 165 7.61 -11.67 -1.01
CA VAL A 165 6.68 -12.77 -1.25
C VAL A 165 5.33 -12.14 -1.51
N GLY A 166 4.78 -12.30 -2.71
CA GLY A 166 3.47 -11.73 -3.03
C GLY A 166 2.83 -12.48 -4.20
N ALA A 167 1.52 -12.32 -4.37
CA ALA A 167 0.76 -13.12 -5.32
C ALA A 167 1.27 -13.00 -6.78
N VAL A 168 1.59 -11.78 -7.22
CA VAL A 168 2.12 -11.53 -8.58
C VAL A 168 3.54 -12.08 -8.71
N ARG A 169 4.40 -11.82 -7.72
CA ARG A 169 5.78 -12.29 -7.71
C ARG A 169 5.87 -13.83 -7.77
N LEU A 170 5.05 -14.52 -6.98
CA LEU A 170 4.99 -15.99 -6.97
C LEU A 170 4.45 -16.57 -8.28
N THR A 171 3.48 -15.88 -8.89
CA THR A 171 2.93 -16.28 -10.20
C THR A 171 4.00 -16.19 -11.28
N LEU A 172 4.79 -15.12 -11.29
CA LEU A 172 5.86 -14.92 -12.29
C LEU A 172 7.06 -15.86 -12.08
N SER A 173 7.37 -16.23 -10.84
CA SER A 173 8.48 -17.13 -10.53
C SER A 173 8.12 -18.62 -10.66
N GLY A 174 6.89 -18.96 -11.06
CA GLY A 174 6.48 -20.35 -11.33
C GLY A 174 6.05 -21.16 -10.09
N ARG A 175 5.69 -20.50 -8.98
CA ARG A 175 5.28 -21.10 -7.69
C ARG A 175 6.11 -22.32 -7.25
N ASP A 176 7.08 -22.07 -6.37
CA ASP A 176 7.84 -23.10 -5.66
C ASP A 176 7.52 -23.03 -4.16
N ASP A 177 6.82 -24.06 -3.66
CA ASP A 177 6.40 -24.13 -2.25
C ASP A 177 7.59 -24.25 -1.29
N ALA A 178 8.72 -24.84 -1.72
CA ALA A 178 9.94 -24.93 -0.92
C ALA A 178 10.63 -23.56 -0.83
N ALA A 179 10.75 -22.84 -1.95
CA ALA A 179 11.28 -21.48 -1.97
C ALA A 179 10.39 -20.51 -1.17
N LEU A 180 9.06 -20.64 -1.29
CA LEU A 180 8.10 -19.86 -0.49
C LEU A 180 8.28 -20.13 1.00
N SER A 181 8.36 -21.41 1.40
CA SER A 181 8.58 -21.78 2.80
C SER A 181 9.90 -21.24 3.34
N ALA A 182 10.97 -21.31 2.55
CA ALA A 182 12.26 -20.75 2.90
C ALA A 182 12.22 -19.22 3.06
N ALA A 183 11.51 -18.52 2.18
CA ALA A 183 11.36 -17.07 2.25
C ALA A 183 10.56 -16.62 3.49
N LEU A 184 9.53 -17.37 3.88
CA LEU A 184 8.71 -17.09 5.06
C LEU A 184 9.37 -17.53 6.38
N ALA A 185 10.31 -18.48 6.34
CA ALA A 185 10.88 -19.10 7.53
C ALA A 185 11.45 -18.13 8.57
N PRO A 186 12.16 -17.03 8.23
CA PRO A 186 12.71 -16.12 9.24
C PRO A 186 11.63 -15.48 10.12
N VAL A 187 10.49 -15.12 9.51
CA VAL A 187 9.37 -14.49 10.22
C VAL A 187 8.51 -15.56 10.91
N VAL A 188 8.17 -16.65 10.22
CA VAL A 188 7.35 -17.71 10.83
C VAL A 188 8.03 -18.32 12.05
N THR A 189 9.35 -18.48 12.01
CA THR A 189 10.11 -19.04 13.15
C THR A 189 10.09 -18.08 14.34
N SER A 190 10.22 -16.77 14.11
CA SER A 190 10.14 -15.79 15.20
C SER A 190 8.74 -15.67 15.80
N LEU A 191 7.69 -16.03 15.05
CA LEU A 191 6.30 -16.01 15.48
C LEU A 191 5.84 -17.28 16.21
N ARG A 192 6.55 -18.40 16.05
CA ARG A 192 6.19 -19.70 16.67
C ARG A 192 6.29 -19.63 18.19
N GLY A 193 5.34 -20.31 18.86
CA GLY A 193 5.33 -20.43 20.33
C GLY A 193 4.87 -19.16 21.07
N ARG A 194 4.43 -18.13 20.34
CA ARG A 194 3.87 -16.90 20.93
C ARG A 194 2.45 -17.12 21.42
N SER A 195 2.13 -16.50 22.54
CA SER A 195 0.75 -16.34 23.02
C SER A 195 0.20 -15.07 22.39
N TRP A 196 -0.78 -15.23 21.50
CA TRP A 196 -1.55 -14.13 20.91
C TRP A 196 -2.71 -13.83 21.82
#